data_AF-A0A1C5BRW8-F1
#
_entry.id   AF-A0A1C5BRW8-F1
#
_cell.length_a   1.000
_cell.length_b   1.000
_cell.length_c   1.000
_cell.angle_alpha   90.00
_cell.angle_beta   90.00
_cell.angle_gamma   90.00
#
_symmetry.space_group_name_H-M   'P 1'
#
loop_
_entity.id
_entity.type
_entity.pdbx_description
1 polymer ?
#
loop_
_entity_poly.entity_id
_entity_poly.type
_entity_poly.pdbx_seq_one_letter_code
_entity_poly.pdbx_strand_id
1 'polypeptide(L)'
;MEDVAQRTEYSQTFANPDGTFTLTQSTAPQRVKRADGSWSGIDTELERRADGSIGPKAAVVDLSFSGGGADRSMIRMGDKENRSFSLDWPGSLPEPTLDGATAIYPEVLPGVDLRLTATAEGYRQVLAVKTAQAAANPELEQIAFTASGDRLAVVPGAGGGLRAVDDDGNAVFMGPAGQMWDSAGDDAVGGDSARTRSARSMAAADEPAAEVGKDPNLPGDGDATAVLPVKVTDGAVRVEPDLDLLRGNGTVYPVYIDPPVGLGALERTKISSDGDRFWQFDGDLGVGRCGSADGYYCGPGYIDRMLFEFAPNNLNGKHVLDASFNAYETWSFNCDAKWLNLVRTNNISEATRWPGPATIDHMGDRLVSAGPGDQLQP
;
A
#
# COMPACT_ATOMS: atom_id res chain seq x y z
N MET A 1 -32.72 -5.21 7.17
CA MET A 1 -32.14 -6.57 7.23
C MET A 1 -31.12 -6.70 6.13
N GLU A 2 -29.96 -7.32 6.37
CA GLU A 2 -28.97 -7.52 5.31
C GLU A 2 -29.44 -8.55 4.27
N ASP A 3 -29.23 -8.23 2.99
CA ASP A 3 -29.30 -9.19 1.88
C ASP A 3 -27.92 -9.84 1.70
N VAL A 4 -27.71 -10.96 2.39
CA VAL A 4 -26.43 -11.69 2.39
C VAL A 4 -26.09 -12.26 1.01
N ALA A 5 -27.06 -12.45 0.13
CA ALA A 5 -26.80 -12.94 -1.23
C ALA A 5 -26.06 -11.91 -2.09
N GLN A 6 -26.16 -10.62 -1.75
CA GLN A 6 -25.44 -9.53 -2.41
C GLN A 6 -24.16 -9.12 -1.68
N ARG A 7 -23.82 -9.78 -0.57
CA ARG A 7 -22.59 -9.47 0.16
C ARG A 7 -21.38 -9.81 -0.71
N THR A 8 -20.45 -8.86 -0.77
CA THR A 8 -19.13 -9.04 -1.36
C THR A 8 -18.05 -8.73 -0.32
N GLU A 9 -16.79 -8.90 -0.69
CA GLU A 9 -15.64 -8.45 0.09
C GLU A 9 -15.68 -6.94 0.37
N TYR A 10 -16.26 -6.15 -0.54
CA TYR A 10 -16.24 -4.69 -0.52
C TYR A 10 -17.59 -4.07 -0.19
N SER A 11 -18.67 -4.86 -0.19
CA SER A 11 -20.03 -4.32 -0.06
C SER A 11 -20.98 -5.20 0.72
N GLN A 12 -22.01 -4.56 1.27
CA GLN A 12 -23.21 -5.23 1.74
C GLN A 12 -24.44 -4.35 1.49
N THR A 13 -25.55 -5.03 1.20
CA THR A 13 -26.84 -4.43 0.88
C THR A 13 -27.82 -4.70 2.00
N PHE A 14 -28.60 -3.70 2.40
CA PHE A 14 -29.64 -3.82 3.41
C PHE A 14 -31.00 -3.43 2.85
N ALA A 15 -32.03 -4.25 3.09
CA ALA A 15 -33.42 -3.87 2.87
C ALA A 15 -33.93 -3.07 4.08
N ASN A 16 -34.44 -1.88 3.81
CA ASN A 16 -34.96 -0.95 4.81
C ASN A 16 -36.47 -1.17 5.05
N PRO A 17 -37.01 -0.80 6.23
CA PRO A 17 -38.43 -0.99 6.55
C PRO A 17 -39.41 -0.26 5.63
N ASP A 18 -38.98 0.82 4.99
CA ASP A 18 -39.76 1.64 4.07
C ASP A 18 -39.78 1.11 2.62
N GLY A 19 -39.15 -0.05 2.39
CA GLY A 19 -39.06 -0.68 1.07
C GLY A 19 -37.88 -0.18 0.22
N THR A 20 -37.06 0.73 0.74
CA THR A 20 -35.81 1.15 0.09
C THR A 20 -34.67 0.17 0.38
N PHE A 21 -33.54 0.32 -0.32
CA PHE A 21 -32.32 -0.45 -0.07
C PHE A 21 -31.15 0.49 0.18
N THR A 22 -30.28 0.10 1.11
CA THR A 22 -29.01 0.78 1.38
C THR A 22 -27.85 -0.12 0.92
N LEU A 23 -26.99 0.41 0.04
CA LEU A 23 -25.73 -0.21 -0.33
C LEU A 23 -24.60 0.50 0.42
N THR A 24 -23.83 -0.25 1.21
CA THR A 24 -22.56 0.22 1.76
C THR A 24 -21.44 -0.38 0.94
N GLN A 25 -20.53 0.47 0.44
CA GLN A 25 -19.33 0.05 -0.30
C GLN A 25 -18.08 0.67 0.34
N SER A 26 -17.00 -0.10 0.36
CA SER A 26 -15.69 0.28 0.87
C SER A 26 -14.64 0.16 -0.25
N THR A 27 -13.64 1.04 -0.25
CA THR A 27 -12.52 0.99 -1.22
C THR A 27 -11.46 -0.05 -0.87
N ALA A 28 -11.45 -0.52 0.38
CA ALA A 28 -10.67 -1.67 0.82
C ALA A 28 -11.63 -2.80 1.21
N PRO A 29 -11.25 -4.07 1.03
CA PRO A 29 -12.10 -5.17 1.44
C PRO A 29 -12.30 -5.12 2.95
N GLN A 30 -13.48 -5.55 3.40
CA GLN A 30 -13.88 -5.57 4.81
C GLN A 30 -13.98 -7.00 5.37
N ARG A 31 -13.88 -7.99 4.48
CA ARG A 31 -14.14 -9.40 4.75
C ARG A 31 -13.65 -10.26 3.61
N VAL A 32 -13.49 -11.54 3.87
CA VAL A 32 -13.07 -12.56 2.90
C VAL A 32 -14.15 -13.63 2.80
N LYS A 33 -14.51 -14.01 1.57
CA LYS A 33 -15.30 -15.22 1.33
C LYS A 33 -14.38 -16.43 1.24
N ARG A 34 -14.56 -17.39 2.15
CA ARG A 34 -13.78 -18.63 2.19
C ARG A 34 -14.25 -19.62 1.12
N ALA A 35 -13.41 -20.62 0.87
CA ALA A 35 -13.69 -21.69 -0.09
C ALA A 35 -14.97 -22.49 0.24
N ASP A 36 -15.33 -22.59 1.53
CA ASP A 36 -16.58 -23.22 1.99
C ASP A 36 -17.83 -22.31 1.84
N GLY A 37 -17.65 -21.10 1.31
CA GLY A 37 -18.70 -20.09 1.14
C GLY A 37 -18.99 -19.24 2.37
N SER A 38 -18.35 -19.52 3.52
CA SER A 38 -18.46 -18.71 4.72
C SER A 38 -17.73 -17.36 4.58
N TRP A 39 -18.05 -16.42 5.47
CA TRP A 39 -17.39 -15.11 5.55
C TRP A 39 -16.55 -15.00 6.81
N SER A 40 -15.40 -14.34 6.71
CA SER A 40 -14.58 -13.95 7.85
C SER A 40 -14.04 -12.55 7.73
N GLY A 41 -13.49 -12.05 8.84
CA GLY A 41 -12.58 -10.90 8.79
C GLY A 41 -11.34 -11.19 7.94
N ILE A 42 -10.69 -10.11 7.53
CA ILE A 42 -9.36 -10.14 6.92
C ILE A 42 -8.35 -10.40 8.03
N ASP A 43 -7.38 -11.27 7.74
CA ASP A 43 -6.27 -11.61 8.63
C ASP A 43 -5.03 -11.86 7.77
N THR A 44 -4.18 -10.83 7.67
CA THR A 44 -2.97 -10.88 6.84
C THR A 44 -1.77 -11.49 7.57
N GLU A 45 -1.91 -11.93 8.82
CA GLU A 45 -0.84 -12.58 9.55
C GLU A 45 -0.40 -13.85 8.79
N LEU A 46 0.90 -13.97 8.57
CA LEU A 46 1.47 -15.05 7.78
C LEU A 46 1.59 -16.33 8.61
N GLU A 47 1.25 -17.44 7.98
CA GLU A 47 1.47 -18.77 8.51
C GLU A 47 2.17 -19.67 7.49
N ARG A 48 2.96 -20.63 8.00
CA ARG A 48 3.50 -21.71 7.18
C ARG A 48 2.42 -22.75 6.95
N ARG A 49 2.17 -23.07 5.69
CA ARG A 49 1.20 -24.08 5.26
C ARG A 49 1.84 -25.46 5.23
N ALA A 50 1.01 -26.50 5.24
CA ALA A 50 1.45 -27.89 5.24
C ALA A 50 2.29 -28.27 4.01
N ASP A 51 2.09 -27.57 2.89
CA ASP A 51 2.88 -27.75 1.68
C ASP A 51 4.24 -27.04 1.75
N GLY A 52 4.55 -26.29 2.81
CA GLY A 52 5.79 -25.52 2.98
C GLY A 52 5.77 -24.11 2.40
N SER A 53 4.67 -23.69 1.76
CA SER A 53 4.47 -22.28 1.39
C SER A 53 4.13 -21.44 2.62
N ILE A 54 4.28 -20.12 2.48
CA ILE A 54 3.84 -19.15 3.49
C ILE A 54 2.70 -18.35 2.90
N GLY A 55 1.69 -17.99 3.68
CA GLY A 55 0.74 -16.99 3.22
C GLY A 55 -0.21 -16.52 4.32
N PRO A 56 -1.07 -15.54 4.02
CA PRO A 56 -1.97 -14.94 5.01
C PRO A 56 -3.03 -15.94 5.45
N LYS A 57 -3.47 -15.82 6.71
CA LYS A 57 -4.59 -16.60 7.29
C LYS A 57 -5.92 -16.37 6.56
N ALA A 58 -6.19 -15.14 6.15
CA ALA A 58 -7.38 -14.75 5.37
C ALA A 58 -7.15 -13.47 4.56
N ALA A 59 -6.98 -13.62 3.24
CA ALA A 59 -6.93 -12.52 2.27
C ALA A 59 -7.94 -12.75 1.14
N VAL A 60 -8.33 -11.68 0.42
CA VAL A 60 -9.23 -11.76 -0.74
C VAL A 60 -8.56 -12.45 -1.91
N VAL A 61 -7.25 -12.26 -2.05
CA VAL A 61 -6.41 -12.87 -3.07
C VAL A 61 -5.81 -14.19 -2.58
N ASP A 62 -5.62 -15.15 -3.49
CA ASP A 62 -4.84 -16.36 -3.21
C ASP A 62 -3.35 -16.04 -3.27
N LEU A 63 -2.76 -15.74 -2.12
CA LEU A 63 -1.35 -15.36 -2.00
C LEU A 63 -0.52 -16.44 -1.32
N SER A 64 0.64 -16.72 -1.90
CA SER A 64 1.69 -17.51 -1.28
C SER A 64 3.09 -16.97 -1.55
N PHE A 65 3.93 -16.98 -0.52
CA PHE A 65 5.36 -16.73 -0.58
C PHE A 65 6.16 -18.04 -0.44
N SER A 66 7.40 -18.05 -0.93
CA SER A 66 8.30 -19.19 -0.83
C SER A 66 8.70 -19.48 0.63
N GLY A 67 8.73 -20.76 1.02
CA GLY A 67 9.34 -21.17 2.29
C GLY A 67 10.88 -21.07 2.33
N GLY A 68 11.52 -20.68 1.22
CA GLY A 68 12.96 -20.78 0.98
C GLY A 68 13.32 -21.91 0.01
N GLY A 69 14.60 -22.01 -0.34
CA GLY A 69 15.12 -23.00 -1.30
C GLY A 69 15.08 -22.53 -2.75
N ALA A 70 15.33 -23.45 -3.69
CA ALA A 70 15.47 -23.16 -5.12
C ALA A 70 14.27 -23.62 -5.98
N ASP A 71 13.40 -24.48 -5.46
CA ASP A 71 12.39 -25.20 -6.27
C ASP A 71 10.99 -24.57 -6.21
N ARG A 72 10.86 -23.31 -5.78
CA ARG A 72 9.57 -22.63 -5.59
C ARG A 72 9.62 -21.18 -6.01
N SER A 73 8.52 -20.72 -6.60
CA SER A 73 8.29 -19.30 -6.86
C SER A 73 8.38 -18.48 -5.58
N MET A 74 9.06 -17.34 -5.68
CA MET A 74 9.18 -16.36 -4.60
C MET A 74 7.79 -15.88 -4.18
N ILE A 75 6.94 -15.58 -5.17
CA ILE A 75 5.56 -15.15 -4.99
C ILE A 75 4.68 -15.91 -5.98
N ARG A 76 3.49 -16.33 -5.53
CA ARG A 76 2.37 -16.69 -6.40
C ARG A 76 1.14 -15.94 -5.94
N MET A 77 0.42 -15.35 -6.89
CA MET A 77 -0.83 -14.64 -6.66
C MET A 77 -1.90 -15.18 -7.62
N GLY A 78 -3.07 -15.51 -7.08
CA GLY A 78 -4.18 -16.05 -7.83
C GLY A 78 -5.52 -15.43 -7.45
N ASP A 79 -6.49 -15.57 -8.34
CA ASP A 79 -7.85 -15.09 -8.14
C ASP A 79 -8.84 -16.25 -7.91
N LYS A 80 -10.11 -15.91 -7.71
CA LYS A 80 -11.18 -16.90 -7.48
C LYS A 80 -11.57 -17.69 -8.72
N GLU A 81 -11.15 -17.27 -9.91
CA GLU A 81 -11.37 -17.97 -11.17
C GLU A 81 -10.22 -18.95 -11.47
N ASN A 82 -9.33 -19.16 -10.49
CA ASN A 82 -8.11 -19.98 -10.54
C ASN A 82 -7.07 -19.47 -11.56
N ARG A 83 -7.14 -18.20 -11.95
CA ARG A 83 -6.10 -17.56 -12.76
C ARG A 83 -4.96 -17.17 -11.82
N SER A 84 -3.71 -17.28 -12.26
CA SER A 84 -2.58 -16.92 -11.39
C SER A 84 -1.35 -16.47 -12.14
N PHE A 85 -0.49 -15.71 -11.47
CA PHE A 85 0.87 -15.47 -11.91
C PHE A 85 1.85 -15.72 -10.76
N SER A 86 3.11 -15.96 -11.10
CA SER A 86 4.19 -16.10 -10.16
C SER A 86 5.40 -15.28 -10.55
N LEU A 87 6.18 -14.90 -9.55
CA LEU A 87 7.50 -14.31 -9.70
C LEU A 87 8.52 -15.23 -9.02
N ASP A 88 9.61 -15.53 -9.70
CA ASP A 88 10.71 -16.32 -9.19
C ASP A 88 11.93 -15.44 -8.94
N TRP A 89 12.60 -15.69 -7.82
CA TRP A 89 13.90 -15.10 -7.52
C TRP A 89 14.98 -15.80 -8.38
N PRO A 90 15.98 -15.08 -8.92
CA PRO A 90 16.98 -15.66 -9.83
C PRO A 90 17.92 -16.68 -9.17
N GLY A 91 17.92 -16.79 -7.84
CA GLY A 91 18.70 -17.76 -7.07
C GLY A 91 17.87 -18.50 -6.02
N SER A 92 18.54 -19.19 -5.10
CA SER A 92 17.87 -19.79 -3.95
C SER A 92 17.50 -18.73 -2.92
N LEU A 93 16.29 -18.79 -2.41
CA LEU A 93 15.88 -17.96 -1.28
C LEU A 93 16.32 -18.60 0.05
N PRO A 94 16.79 -17.81 1.03
CA PRO A 94 16.96 -18.28 2.40
C PRO A 94 15.59 -18.65 2.99
N GLU A 95 15.60 -19.36 4.12
CA GLU A 95 14.38 -19.54 4.90
C GLU A 95 13.98 -18.20 5.55
N PRO A 96 12.73 -17.74 5.40
CA PRO A 96 12.32 -16.47 5.97
C PRO A 96 11.93 -16.59 7.45
N THR A 97 12.09 -15.49 8.18
CA THR A 97 11.42 -15.25 9.47
C THR A 97 10.10 -14.53 9.24
N LEU A 98 9.06 -14.88 10.02
CA LEU A 98 7.74 -14.24 9.91
C LEU A 98 7.56 -13.20 11.02
N ASP A 99 7.09 -12.02 10.65
CA ASP A 99 6.72 -10.92 11.53
C ASP A 99 5.37 -10.36 11.09
N GLY A 100 4.29 -10.76 11.78
CA GLY A 100 2.92 -10.40 11.42
C GLY A 100 2.60 -10.78 9.97
N ALA A 101 2.34 -9.78 9.14
CA ALA A 101 2.05 -9.95 7.71
C ALA A 101 3.30 -10.04 6.81
N THR A 102 4.50 -9.99 7.37
CA THR A 102 5.76 -9.86 6.62
C THR A 102 6.64 -11.11 6.75
N ALA A 103 7.10 -11.63 5.61
CA ALA A 103 8.16 -12.63 5.52
C ALA A 103 9.48 -11.94 5.19
N ILE A 104 10.48 -12.11 6.05
CA ILE A 104 11.81 -11.49 5.92
C ILE A 104 12.81 -12.57 5.52
N TYR A 105 13.35 -12.47 4.32
CA TYR A 105 14.39 -13.31 3.74
C TYR A 105 15.74 -12.62 3.93
N PRO A 106 16.56 -13.06 4.90
CA PRO A 106 17.79 -12.36 5.23
C PRO A 106 18.89 -12.64 4.20
N GLU A 107 19.67 -11.63 3.84
CA GLU A 107 20.87 -11.79 3.02
C GLU A 107 20.59 -12.50 1.67
N VAL A 108 19.48 -12.15 1.00
CA VAL A 108 19.21 -12.61 -0.38
C VAL A 108 20.31 -12.18 -1.34
N LEU A 109 20.97 -11.08 -1.02
CA LEU A 109 22.31 -10.71 -1.45
C LEU A 109 23.10 -10.27 -0.21
N PRO A 110 24.45 -10.26 -0.25
CA PRO A 110 25.24 -9.77 0.88
C PRO A 110 24.84 -8.35 1.31
N GLY A 111 24.34 -8.24 2.55
CA GLY A 111 23.84 -7.00 3.16
C GLY A 111 22.50 -6.50 2.61
N VAL A 112 21.73 -7.34 1.91
CA VAL A 112 20.41 -7.02 1.37
C VAL A 112 19.39 -8.05 1.84
N ASP A 113 18.33 -7.60 2.49
CA ASP A 113 17.18 -8.45 2.84
C ASP A 113 16.06 -8.25 1.83
N LEU A 114 15.28 -9.31 1.58
CA LEU A 114 13.99 -9.22 0.88
C LEU A 114 12.88 -9.32 1.93
N ARG A 115 11.93 -8.39 1.89
CA ARG A 115 10.74 -8.38 2.75
C ARG A 115 9.51 -8.48 1.85
N LEU A 116 8.67 -9.47 2.12
CA LEU A 116 7.39 -9.66 1.43
C LEU A 116 6.26 -9.48 2.42
N THR A 117 5.46 -8.43 2.24
CA THR A 117 4.33 -8.14 3.11
C THR A 117 3.02 -8.48 2.41
N ALA A 118 2.23 -9.36 3.01
CA ALA A 118 0.90 -9.70 2.52
C ALA A 118 -0.09 -8.57 2.79
N THR A 119 -0.89 -8.23 1.79
CA THR A 119 -2.07 -7.36 1.95
C THR A 119 -3.34 -8.18 1.71
N ALA A 120 -4.50 -7.60 1.97
CA ALA A 120 -5.77 -8.27 1.68
C ALA A 120 -5.95 -8.57 0.18
N GLU A 121 -5.27 -7.81 -0.69
CA GLU A 121 -5.52 -7.77 -2.13
C GLU A 121 -4.26 -8.06 -2.97
N GLY A 122 -3.11 -8.30 -2.35
CA GLY A 122 -1.84 -8.47 -3.06
C GLY A 122 -0.66 -8.56 -2.10
N TYR A 123 0.47 -8.00 -2.52
CA TYR A 123 1.68 -7.92 -1.71
C TYR A 123 2.41 -6.59 -1.91
N ARG A 124 3.25 -6.25 -0.94
CA ARG A 124 4.35 -5.27 -1.08
C ARG A 124 5.67 -6.02 -1.02
N GLN A 125 6.67 -5.56 -1.78
CA GLN A 125 7.96 -6.22 -1.87
C GLN A 125 9.06 -5.21 -1.64
N VAL A 126 9.84 -5.35 -0.59
CA VAL A 126 10.93 -4.40 -0.32
C VAL A 126 12.26 -5.13 -0.28
N LEU A 127 13.21 -4.71 -1.12
CA LEU A 127 14.63 -5.02 -0.92
C LEU A 127 15.24 -3.95 -0.03
N ALA A 128 15.69 -4.35 1.16
CA ALA A 128 16.34 -3.47 2.13
C ALA A 128 17.86 -3.59 2.03
N VAL A 129 18.49 -2.61 1.37
CA VAL A 129 19.93 -2.49 1.20
C VAL A 129 20.50 -1.82 2.46
N LYS A 130 21.16 -2.60 3.32
CA LYS A 130 21.47 -2.17 4.70
C LYS A 130 22.58 -1.13 4.79
N THR A 131 23.50 -1.11 3.81
CA THR A 131 24.74 -0.32 3.91
C THR A 131 25.24 0.09 2.53
N ALA A 132 26.13 1.09 2.50
CA ALA A 132 26.85 1.49 1.29
C ALA A 132 27.70 0.36 0.68
N GLN A 133 28.24 -0.53 1.50
CA GLN A 133 28.97 -1.71 1.02
C GLN A 133 28.05 -2.67 0.25
N ALA A 134 26.82 -2.89 0.75
CA ALA A 134 25.82 -3.71 0.08
C ALA A 134 25.34 -3.06 -1.22
N ALA A 135 25.15 -1.74 -1.21
CA ALA A 135 24.73 -0.95 -2.38
C ALA A 135 25.70 -1.05 -3.57
N ALA A 136 26.98 -1.29 -3.31
CA ALA A 136 28.00 -1.49 -4.33
C ALA A 136 27.89 -2.86 -5.04
N ASN A 137 26.98 -3.74 -4.64
CA ASN A 137 26.75 -5.02 -5.31
C ASN A 137 26.24 -4.78 -6.76
N PRO A 138 26.90 -5.30 -7.80
CA PRO A 138 26.47 -5.14 -9.19
C PRO A 138 25.10 -5.76 -9.48
N GLU A 139 24.64 -6.74 -8.71
CA GLU A 139 23.29 -7.31 -8.84
C GLU A 139 22.17 -6.30 -8.54
N LEU A 140 22.49 -5.20 -7.83
CA LEU A 140 21.54 -4.11 -7.58
C LEU A 140 21.46 -3.09 -8.72
N GLU A 141 22.27 -3.20 -9.78
CA GLU A 141 22.12 -2.32 -10.96
C GLU A 141 20.92 -2.72 -11.82
N GLN A 142 20.55 -4.01 -11.78
CA GLN A 142 19.34 -4.52 -12.39
C GLN A 142 18.86 -5.76 -11.64
N ILE A 143 17.73 -5.62 -10.95
CA ILE A 143 17.07 -6.73 -10.28
C ILE A 143 16.10 -7.37 -11.28
N ALA A 144 16.21 -8.68 -11.48
CA ALA A 144 15.38 -9.41 -12.43
C ALA A 144 14.64 -10.56 -11.75
N PHE A 145 13.33 -10.64 -11.99
CA PHE A 145 12.46 -11.74 -11.58
C PHE A 145 11.99 -12.49 -12.81
N THR A 146 11.90 -13.82 -12.73
CA THR A 146 11.22 -14.58 -13.78
C THR A 146 9.72 -14.57 -13.51
N ALA A 147 8.93 -14.16 -14.48
CA ALA A 147 7.48 -14.10 -14.38
C ALA A 147 6.84 -15.23 -15.18
N SER A 148 5.95 -15.98 -14.54
CA SER A 148 5.15 -17.03 -15.16
C SER A 148 3.67 -16.80 -14.89
N GLY A 149 2.81 -17.30 -15.76
CA GLY A 149 1.36 -17.14 -15.65
C GLY A 149 0.61 -18.40 -16.02
N ASP A 150 -0.49 -18.65 -15.33
CA ASP A 150 -1.53 -19.62 -15.68
C ASP A 150 -2.82 -18.87 -15.96
N ARG A 151 -3.22 -18.86 -17.23
CA ARG A 151 -4.34 -18.05 -17.77
C ARG A 151 -4.22 -16.54 -17.52
N LEU A 152 -2.99 -16.08 -17.26
CA LEU A 152 -2.63 -14.67 -17.20
C LEU A 152 -1.34 -14.43 -17.97
N ALA A 153 -1.28 -13.32 -18.71
CA ALA A 153 -0.06 -12.81 -19.31
C ALA A 153 0.47 -11.64 -18.50
N VAL A 154 1.75 -11.68 -18.11
CA VAL A 154 2.41 -10.54 -17.44
C VAL A 154 2.93 -9.58 -18.50
N VAL A 155 2.47 -8.33 -18.46
CA VAL A 155 2.72 -7.29 -19.45
C VAL A 155 3.10 -5.96 -18.78
N PRO A 156 3.74 -5.01 -19.50
CA PRO A 156 3.95 -3.67 -18.99
C PRO A 156 2.64 -2.97 -18.61
N GLY A 157 2.63 -2.27 -17.46
CA GLY A 157 1.50 -1.45 -17.00
C GLY A 157 1.53 -0.02 -17.53
N ALA A 158 0.37 0.65 -17.54
CA ALA A 158 0.24 2.02 -18.06
C ALA A 158 0.97 3.07 -17.19
N GLY A 159 1.30 2.71 -15.95
CA GLY A 159 2.00 3.55 -14.97
C GLY A 159 3.48 3.26 -14.80
N GLY A 160 4.10 2.55 -15.75
CA GLY A 160 5.50 2.11 -15.65
C GLY A 160 5.69 0.92 -14.70
N GLY A 161 4.62 0.27 -14.27
CA GLY A 161 4.65 -0.96 -13.48
C GLY A 161 4.36 -2.19 -14.33
N LEU A 162 3.63 -3.15 -13.75
CA LEU A 162 3.24 -4.38 -14.43
C LEU A 162 1.73 -4.62 -14.31
N ARG A 163 1.20 -5.40 -15.25
CA ARG A 163 -0.15 -5.95 -15.21
C ARG A 163 -0.09 -7.46 -15.47
N ALA A 164 -0.95 -8.21 -14.82
CA ALA A 164 -1.29 -9.57 -15.24
C ALA A 164 -2.69 -9.53 -15.86
N VAL A 165 -2.77 -9.79 -17.16
CA VAL A 165 -4.00 -9.68 -17.95
C VAL A 165 -4.55 -11.05 -18.33
N ASP A 166 -5.87 -11.20 -18.36
CA ASP A 166 -6.52 -12.40 -18.91
C ASP A 166 -6.51 -12.42 -20.45
N ASP A 167 -7.08 -13.49 -21.02
CA ASP A 167 -7.15 -13.68 -22.48
C ASP A 167 -7.99 -12.60 -23.20
N ASP A 168 -8.89 -11.91 -22.47
CA ASP A 168 -9.70 -10.80 -22.97
C ASP A 168 -8.97 -9.44 -22.85
N GLY A 169 -7.78 -9.43 -22.25
CA GLY A 169 -6.96 -8.23 -22.01
C GLY A 169 -7.36 -7.42 -20.78
N ASN A 170 -8.24 -7.97 -19.92
CA ASN A 170 -8.59 -7.31 -18.66
C ASN A 170 -7.46 -7.49 -17.65
N ALA A 171 -7.06 -6.41 -17.00
CA ALA A 171 -6.07 -6.48 -15.92
C ALA A 171 -6.71 -7.09 -14.65
N VAL A 172 -6.27 -8.29 -14.29
CA VAL A 172 -6.69 -8.98 -13.07
C VAL A 172 -5.85 -8.50 -11.88
N PHE A 173 -4.54 -8.39 -12.10
CA PHE A 173 -3.59 -7.80 -11.17
C PHE A 173 -2.85 -6.67 -11.84
N MET A 174 -2.52 -5.64 -11.07
CA MET A 174 -1.70 -4.54 -11.52
C MET A 174 -0.91 -3.92 -10.38
N GLY A 175 0.18 -3.27 -10.75
CA GLY A 175 1.00 -2.51 -9.82
C GLY A 175 1.54 -1.26 -10.51
N PRO A 176 1.73 -0.16 -9.78
CA PRO A 176 2.42 1.03 -10.29
C PRO A 176 3.88 0.75 -10.64
N ALA A 177 4.57 1.74 -11.23
CA ALA A 177 6.04 1.76 -11.15
C ALA A 177 6.48 1.65 -9.69
N GLY A 178 7.61 0.97 -9.47
CA GLY A 178 8.19 0.87 -8.15
C GLY A 178 8.69 2.21 -7.63
N GLN A 179 9.04 2.24 -6.35
CA GLN A 179 9.67 3.35 -5.68
C GLN A 179 10.94 2.89 -5.00
N MET A 180 11.81 3.86 -4.77
CA MET A 180 13.03 3.69 -4.04
C MET A 180 13.17 4.86 -3.07
N TRP A 181 13.58 4.59 -1.84
CA TRP A 181 13.80 5.63 -0.86
C TRP A 181 14.94 5.30 0.08
N ASP A 182 15.54 6.33 0.65
CA ASP A 182 16.55 6.23 1.70
C ASP A 182 15.93 6.43 3.09
N SER A 183 16.75 6.37 4.15
CA SER A 183 16.29 6.50 5.55
C SER A 183 16.51 7.90 6.14
N ALA A 184 16.68 8.94 5.31
CA ALA A 184 17.05 10.28 5.80
C ALA A 184 15.99 10.92 6.73
N GLY A 185 14.72 10.60 6.52
CA GLY A 185 13.60 11.05 7.34
C GLY A 185 13.54 10.42 8.73
N ASP A 186 14.17 9.25 8.94
CA ASP A 186 14.17 8.55 10.24
C ASP A 186 14.88 9.36 11.34
N ASP A 187 15.96 10.06 10.98
CA ASP A 187 16.74 10.88 11.92
C ASP A 187 16.05 12.23 12.23
N ALA A 188 15.16 12.71 11.37
CA ALA A 188 14.46 13.98 11.53
C ALA A 188 13.41 13.95 12.65
N VAL A 189 12.81 12.79 12.92
CA VAL A 189 11.79 12.60 13.97
C VAL A 189 12.43 12.46 15.37
N GLY A 190 13.68 11.98 15.44
CA GLY A 190 14.41 11.77 16.69
C GLY A 190 15.09 13.03 17.29
N GLY A 191 15.40 14.03 16.45
CA GLY A 191 16.25 15.17 16.82
C GLY A 191 15.62 16.25 17.71
N ASP A 192 14.33 16.54 17.53
CA ASP A 192 13.65 17.64 18.24
C ASP A 192 12.75 17.18 19.39
N SER A 193 12.27 15.93 19.36
CA SER A 193 11.46 15.33 20.43
C SER A 193 12.28 14.96 21.68
N ALA A 194 13.61 14.85 21.57
CA ALA A 194 14.49 14.55 22.71
C ALA A 194 14.83 15.80 23.54
N ARG A 195 14.93 16.98 22.93
CA ARG A 195 15.28 18.23 23.66
C ARG A 195 14.13 18.83 24.45
N THR A 196 12.88 18.55 24.07
CA THR A 196 11.68 18.99 24.79
C THR A 196 11.26 18.05 25.92
N ARG A 197 11.59 16.75 25.84
CA ARG A 197 11.35 15.78 26.94
C ARG A 197 12.20 16.02 28.19
N SER A 198 13.39 16.59 28.04
CA SER A 198 14.24 16.89 29.21
C SER A 198 13.78 18.09 30.04
N ALA A 199 12.85 18.92 29.53
CA ALA A 199 12.33 20.09 30.24
C ALA A 199 10.95 19.88 30.90
N ARG A 200 10.29 18.74 30.66
CA ARG A 200 8.95 18.41 31.20
C ARG A 200 8.89 17.16 32.08
N SER A 201 10.03 16.58 32.45
CA SER A 201 10.09 15.45 33.40
C SER A 201 9.87 15.91 34.85
N MET A 202 8.72 16.52 35.13
CA MET A 202 8.09 16.61 36.45
C MET A 202 6.58 16.73 36.21
N ALA A 203 5.88 15.61 36.39
CA ALA A 203 4.43 15.40 36.42
C ALA A 203 3.78 14.73 35.19
N ALA A 204 3.07 13.65 35.52
CA ALA A 204 2.15 12.82 34.74
C ALA A 204 2.77 11.58 34.06
N ALA A 205 2.30 10.43 34.54
CA ALA A 205 2.63 9.09 34.09
C ALA A 205 1.79 8.70 32.85
N ASP A 206 2.48 8.06 31.91
CA ASP A 206 2.09 7.17 30.82
C ASP A 206 0.61 7.08 30.39
N GLU A 207 0.36 7.49 29.15
CA GLU A 207 0.08 6.54 28.05
C GLU A 207 0.84 6.99 26.79
N PRO A 208 1.38 6.07 25.97
CA PRO A 208 2.03 6.45 24.73
C PRO A 208 0.95 6.93 23.74
N ALA A 209 1.04 8.20 23.32
CA ALA A 209 0.39 8.63 22.10
C ALA A 209 0.80 7.65 21.00
N ALA A 210 -0.17 7.13 20.24
CA ALA A 210 0.13 6.30 19.08
C ALA A 210 1.06 7.10 18.17
N GLU A 211 2.35 6.76 18.19
CA GLU A 211 3.19 7.09 17.07
C GLU A 211 2.52 6.43 15.87
N VAL A 212 2.19 7.23 14.85
CA VAL A 212 1.87 6.68 13.54
C VAL A 212 3.10 5.87 13.18
N GLY A 213 3.07 4.57 13.43
CA GLY A 213 4.23 3.71 13.29
C GLY A 213 4.67 3.80 11.84
N LYS A 214 5.84 4.40 11.60
CA LYS A 214 6.40 4.49 10.25
C LYS A 214 6.51 3.07 9.72
N ASP A 215 5.69 2.73 8.72
CA ASP A 215 5.85 1.47 8.01
C ASP A 215 7.19 1.55 7.29
N PRO A 216 8.22 0.76 7.67
CA PRO A 216 9.52 0.83 7.01
C PRO A 216 9.45 0.36 5.55
N ASN A 217 8.30 -0.16 5.11
CA ASN A 217 8.03 -0.55 3.74
C ASN A 217 7.38 0.56 2.90
N LEU A 218 7.29 1.78 3.45
CA LEU A 218 6.84 2.97 2.74
C LEU A 218 7.85 4.12 2.95
N PRO A 219 8.00 5.03 1.98
CA PRO A 219 8.75 6.25 2.19
C PRO A 219 8.07 7.08 3.29
N GLY A 220 8.88 7.56 4.23
CA GLY A 220 8.46 8.46 5.28
C GLY A 220 8.87 9.90 5.03
N ASP A 221 8.39 10.77 5.90
CA ASP A 221 8.65 12.20 5.83
C ASP A 221 10.13 12.55 5.84
N GLY A 222 10.61 13.18 4.76
CA GLY A 222 11.98 13.63 4.63
C GLY A 222 12.95 12.61 4.03
N ASP A 223 12.47 11.42 3.65
CA ASP A 223 13.24 10.46 2.86
C ASP A 223 13.48 11.02 1.43
N ALA A 224 14.65 10.75 0.86
CA ALA A 224 14.89 11.02 -0.55
C ALA A 224 14.32 9.86 -1.38
N THR A 225 13.51 10.17 -2.40
CA THR A 225 12.79 9.15 -3.18
C THR A 225 13.07 9.21 -4.68
N ALA A 226 12.89 8.08 -5.36
CA ALA A 226 12.97 7.93 -6.80
C ALA A 226 11.93 6.93 -7.33
N VAL A 227 11.43 7.15 -8.55
CA VAL A 227 10.51 6.23 -9.24
C VAL A 227 11.31 5.20 -10.02
N LEU A 228 10.94 3.94 -9.92
CA LEU A 228 11.58 2.80 -10.58
C LEU A 228 10.62 2.15 -11.60
N PRO A 229 10.69 2.53 -12.90
CA PRO A 229 9.93 1.85 -13.92
C PRO A 229 10.32 0.37 -14.03
N VAL A 230 9.31 -0.48 -14.09
CA VAL A 230 9.42 -1.92 -14.33
C VAL A 230 9.46 -2.17 -15.84
N LYS A 231 10.44 -2.94 -16.29
CA LYS A 231 10.53 -3.45 -17.67
C LYS A 231 10.05 -4.90 -17.69
N VAL A 232 9.05 -5.20 -18.53
CA VAL A 232 8.56 -6.56 -18.74
C VAL A 232 8.92 -7.01 -20.15
N THR A 233 9.80 -8.00 -20.26
CA THR A 233 10.30 -8.52 -21.54
C THR A 233 10.61 -10.02 -21.41
N ASP A 234 10.21 -10.83 -22.38
CA ASP A 234 10.59 -12.25 -22.48
C ASP A 234 10.35 -13.07 -21.20
N GLY A 235 9.22 -12.85 -20.52
CA GLY A 235 8.90 -13.53 -19.26
C GLY A 235 9.76 -13.09 -18.07
N ALA A 236 10.44 -11.94 -18.16
CA ALA A 236 11.20 -11.36 -17.06
C ALA A 236 10.63 -9.99 -16.68
N VAL A 237 10.60 -9.73 -15.38
CA VAL A 237 10.28 -8.43 -14.76
C VAL A 237 11.58 -7.85 -14.24
N ARG A 238 12.01 -6.71 -14.78
CA ARG A 238 13.27 -6.06 -14.43
C ARG A 238 13.03 -4.70 -13.80
N VAL A 239 13.76 -4.42 -12.74
CA VAL A 239 13.77 -3.14 -12.04
C VAL A 239 15.21 -2.62 -12.07
N GLU A 240 15.38 -1.36 -12.45
CA GLU A 240 16.67 -0.66 -12.46
C GLU A 240 16.63 0.40 -11.37
N PRO A 241 17.26 0.15 -10.20
CA PRO A 241 17.34 1.13 -9.13
C PRO A 241 18.01 2.44 -9.57
N ASP A 242 17.59 3.55 -8.97
CA ASP A 242 18.24 4.84 -9.17
C ASP A 242 19.60 4.83 -8.47
N LEU A 243 20.69 4.78 -9.24
CA LEU A 243 22.03 4.63 -8.68
C LEU A 243 22.55 5.89 -7.97
N ASP A 244 22.01 7.07 -8.33
CA ASP A 244 22.37 8.34 -7.69
C ASP A 244 21.76 8.39 -6.29
N LEU A 245 20.54 7.88 -6.11
CA LEU A 245 19.94 7.67 -4.80
C LEU A 245 20.57 6.47 -4.07
N LEU A 246 20.90 5.38 -4.77
CA LEU A 246 21.39 4.14 -4.14
C LEU A 246 22.79 4.31 -3.57
N ARG A 247 23.63 5.14 -4.21
CA ARG A 247 25.07 5.24 -3.93
C ARG A 247 25.54 6.68 -3.74
N GLY A 248 24.60 7.63 -3.69
CA GLY A 248 24.88 9.06 -3.57
C GLY A 248 25.60 9.41 -2.26
N ASN A 249 26.35 10.51 -2.29
CA ASN A 249 27.05 11.00 -1.09
C ASN A 249 26.09 11.48 0.02
N GLY A 250 24.83 11.74 -0.30
CA GLY A 250 23.78 12.12 0.65
C GLY A 250 22.89 10.96 1.10
N THR A 251 23.07 9.75 0.57
CA THR A 251 22.22 8.60 0.84
C THR A 251 22.34 8.14 2.29
N VAL A 252 21.21 8.07 2.99
CA VAL A 252 21.12 7.52 4.35
C VAL A 252 20.59 6.09 4.27
N TYR A 253 21.36 5.13 4.80
CA TYR A 253 20.99 3.72 4.78
C TYR A 253 20.20 3.30 6.02
N PRO A 254 19.31 2.29 5.95
CA PRO A 254 19.03 1.45 4.78
C PRO A 254 18.34 2.18 3.63
N VAL A 255 18.55 1.67 2.41
CA VAL A 255 17.83 2.08 1.21
C VAL A 255 16.87 0.97 0.82
N TYR A 256 15.65 1.33 0.43
CA TYR A 256 14.57 0.42 0.15
C TYR A 256 14.16 0.51 -1.33
N ILE A 257 13.91 -0.64 -1.96
CA ILE A 257 13.50 -0.77 -3.38
C ILE A 257 12.22 -1.61 -3.44
N ASP A 258 11.12 -1.02 -3.94
CA ASP A 258 9.79 -1.66 -3.93
C ASP A 258 8.97 -1.47 -5.20
N PRO A 259 8.70 -2.54 -5.97
CA PRO A 259 7.58 -2.61 -6.88
C PRO A 259 6.38 -3.36 -6.24
N PRO A 260 5.34 -2.66 -5.73
CA PRO A 260 4.15 -3.32 -5.17
C PRO A 260 3.18 -3.81 -6.28
N VAL A 261 2.42 -4.87 -6.00
CA VAL A 261 1.39 -5.42 -6.92
C VAL A 261 0.16 -5.90 -6.15
N GLY A 262 -1.04 -5.66 -6.69
CA GLY A 262 -2.29 -6.19 -6.12
C GLY A 262 -3.44 -6.29 -7.12
N LEU A 263 -4.64 -6.58 -6.62
CA LEU A 263 -5.87 -6.66 -7.41
C LEU A 263 -6.17 -5.34 -8.12
N GLY A 264 -6.62 -5.45 -9.37
CA GLY A 264 -7.09 -4.34 -10.18
C GLY A 264 -8.57 -3.98 -10.02
N ALA A 265 -9.22 -4.40 -8.92
CA ALA A 265 -10.68 -4.38 -8.80
C ALA A 265 -11.29 -3.04 -8.33
N LEU A 266 -10.69 -2.41 -7.31
CA LEU A 266 -11.02 -1.07 -6.83
C LEU A 266 -9.71 -0.40 -6.44
N GLU A 267 -9.53 0.87 -6.75
CA GLU A 267 -8.30 1.59 -6.44
C GLU A 267 -8.47 2.58 -5.29
N ARG A 268 -7.47 2.63 -4.41
CA ARG A 268 -7.24 3.76 -3.52
C ARG A 268 -5.79 4.20 -3.66
N THR A 269 -5.57 5.50 -3.78
CA THR A 269 -4.21 6.03 -3.88
C THR A 269 -4.07 7.37 -3.20
N LYS A 270 -2.96 7.56 -2.50
CA LYS A 270 -2.48 8.88 -2.09
C LYS A 270 -1.38 9.30 -3.08
N ILE A 271 -1.47 10.52 -3.58
CA ILE A 271 -0.43 11.16 -4.40
C ILE A 271 0.05 12.42 -3.69
N SER A 272 1.36 12.59 -3.62
CA SER A 272 2.02 13.76 -3.03
C SER A 272 2.65 14.64 -4.11
N SER A 273 2.74 15.94 -3.83
CA SER A 273 3.34 16.93 -4.73
C SER A 273 4.85 16.82 -4.87
N ASP A 274 5.52 16.08 -3.99
CA ASP A 274 6.95 15.74 -4.07
C ASP A 274 7.24 14.58 -5.05
N GLY A 275 6.21 13.85 -5.48
CA GLY A 275 6.31 12.73 -6.40
C GLY A 275 5.93 11.38 -5.78
N ASP A 276 5.86 11.30 -4.45
CA ASP A 276 5.55 10.06 -3.75
C ASP A 276 4.12 9.61 -4.00
N ARG A 277 3.95 8.28 -4.01
CA ARG A 277 2.66 7.64 -4.22
C ARG A 277 2.48 6.44 -3.31
N PHE A 278 1.31 6.34 -2.72
CA PHE A 278 0.92 5.23 -1.88
C PHE A 278 -0.28 4.56 -2.55
N TRP A 279 0.00 3.58 -3.42
CA TRP A 279 -1.02 2.83 -4.16
C TRP A 279 -1.52 1.67 -3.33
N GLN A 280 -2.85 1.44 -3.32
CA GLN A 280 -3.53 0.47 -2.45
C GLN A 280 -2.98 0.50 -1.02
N PHE A 281 -2.82 1.71 -0.46
CA PHE A 281 -2.33 1.88 0.90
C PHE A 281 -3.28 1.21 1.91
N ASP A 282 -2.75 0.72 3.01
CA ASP A 282 -3.56 0.23 4.13
C ASP A 282 -3.40 1.18 5.33
N GLY A 283 -4.40 1.21 6.19
CA GLY A 283 -4.41 2.11 7.34
C GLY A 283 -4.62 3.58 6.97
N ASP A 284 -4.19 4.46 7.88
CA ASP A 284 -4.40 5.89 7.80
C ASP A 284 -3.23 6.59 7.11
N LEU A 285 -3.52 7.51 6.19
CA LEU A 285 -2.52 8.39 5.58
C LEU A 285 -2.99 9.85 5.61
N GLY A 286 -2.02 10.76 5.55
CA GLY A 286 -2.26 12.20 5.49
C GLY A 286 -2.91 12.68 4.19
N VAL A 287 -3.67 13.77 4.29
CA VAL A 287 -4.26 14.52 3.16
C VAL A 287 -4.09 16.03 3.39
N GLY A 288 -3.93 16.79 2.30
CA GLY A 288 -3.73 18.23 2.38
C GLY A 288 -2.27 18.61 2.54
N ARG A 289 -2.00 19.80 3.06
CA ARG A 289 -0.62 20.31 3.16
C ARG A 289 0.10 19.68 4.35
N CYS A 290 1.15 18.91 4.08
CA CYS A 290 2.11 18.49 5.09
C CYS A 290 3.31 19.44 5.05
N GLY A 291 3.83 19.81 6.21
CA GLY A 291 4.95 20.73 6.36
C GLY A 291 5.38 20.76 7.81
N SER A 292 5.94 21.88 8.28
CA SER A 292 6.25 22.03 9.70
C SER A 292 5.15 22.83 10.40
N ALA A 293 4.52 22.25 11.42
CA ALA A 293 3.49 22.90 12.22
C ALA A 293 3.51 22.35 13.65
N ASP A 294 3.39 23.22 14.65
CA ASP A 294 3.18 22.85 16.06
C ASP A 294 4.15 21.80 16.63
N GLY A 295 5.41 21.84 16.18
CA GLY A 295 6.47 20.92 16.62
C GLY A 295 6.56 19.62 15.82
N TYR A 296 5.70 19.43 14.82
CA TYR A 296 5.76 18.33 13.87
C TYR A 296 6.39 18.75 12.55
N TYR A 297 6.96 17.80 11.82
CA TYR A 297 7.73 18.03 10.60
C TYR A 297 7.44 16.97 9.54
N CYS A 298 7.01 17.38 8.33
CA CYS A 298 6.88 16.52 7.14
C CYS A 298 7.89 16.85 6.02
N GLY A 299 9.14 17.21 6.31
CA GLY A 299 10.08 17.58 5.23
C GLY A 299 9.95 19.04 4.75
N PRO A 300 10.40 19.36 3.51
CA PRO A 300 10.39 20.72 2.94
C PRO A 300 8.98 21.27 2.66
N GLY A 301 7.95 20.44 2.85
CA GLY A 301 6.55 20.75 2.67
C GLY A 301 6.02 20.29 1.31
N TYR A 302 4.92 19.54 1.35
CA TYR A 302 4.26 18.97 0.19
C TYR A 302 2.74 18.98 0.40
N ILE A 303 1.99 18.62 -0.65
CA ILE A 303 0.54 18.52 -0.61
C ILE A 303 0.13 17.13 -1.05
N ASP A 304 -0.71 16.51 -0.23
CA ASP A 304 -1.30 15.20 -0.46
C ASP A 304 -2.72 15.29 -0.98
N ARG A 305 -3.05 14.39 -1.91
CA ARG A 305 -4.42 14.10 -2.34
C ARG A 305 -4.69 12.62 -2.18
N MET A 306 -5.78 12.28 -1.52
CA MET A 306 -6.30 10.92 -1.45
C MET A 306 -7.40 10.74 -2.49
N LEU A 307 -7.32 9.67 -3.27
CA LEU A 307 -8.26 9.31 -4.31
C LEU A 307 -8.82 7.92 -4.02
N PHE A 308 -10.13 7.79 -4.22
CA PHE A 308 -10.90 6.60 -3.87
C PHE A 308 -11.80 6.25 -5.05
N GLU A 309 -11.69 5.04 -5.56
CA GLU A 309 -12.56 4.52 -6.60
C GLU A 309 -13.67 3.64 -6.00
N PHE A 310 -14.90 3.88 -6.44
CA PHE A 310 -16.06 3.06 -6.13
C PHE A 310 -16.73 2.66 -7.44
N ALA A 311 -16.99 1.36 -7.61
CA ALA A 311 -17.71 0.82 -8.78
C ALA A 311 -19.06 0.20 -8.36
N PRO A 312 -20.11 1.00 -8.11
CA PRO A 312 -21.41 0.50 -7.67
C PRO A 312 -22.25 -0.01 -8.86
N ASN A 313 -21.71 -0.96 -9.62
CA ASN A 313 -22.32 -1.48 -10.86
C ASN A 313 -23.72 -2.10 -10.64
N ASN A 314 -24.01 -2.53 -9.41
CA ASN A 314 -25.32 -3.05 -8.99
C ASN A 314 -26.41 -1.96 -8.88
N LEU A 315 -26.04 -0.68 -8.92
CA LEU A 315 -27.00 0.44 -8.97
C LEU A 315 -27.50 0.77 -10.37
N ASN A 316 -26.97 0.12 -11.42
CA ASN A 316 -27.41 0.35 -12.79
C ASN A 316 -28.94 0.17 -12.94
N GLY A 317 -29.59 1.21 -13.51
CA GLY A 317 -31.03 1.27 -13.70
C GLY A 317 -31.86 1.46 -12.41
N LYS A 318 -31.22 1.75 -11.27
CA LYS A 318 -31.91 2.07 -10.01
C LYS A 318 -32.06 3.58 -9.85
N HIS A 319 -33.04 3.99 -9.05
CA HIS A 319 -33.19 5.38 -8.63
C HIS A 319 -32.48 5.57 -7.28
N VAL A 320 -31.43 6.39 -7.28
CA VAL A 320 -30.67 6.71 -6.07
C VAL A 320 -31.39 7.84 -5.32
N LEU A 321 -31.83 7.54 -4.09
CA LEU A 321 -32.56 8.48 -3.25
C LEU A 321 -31.62 9.42 -2.48
N ASP A 322 -30.51 8.88 -1.99
CA ASP A 322 -29.46 9.58 -1.26
C ASP A 322 -28.11 8.90 -1.50
N ALA A 323 -27.03 9.66 -1.37
CA ALA A 323 -25.67 9.13 -1.39
C ALA A 323 -24.79 9.89 -0.40
N SER A 324 -24.05 9.15 0.41
CA SER A 324 -23.15 9.70 1.43
C SER A 324 -21.75 9.11 1.25
N PHE A 325 -20.73 9.96 1.29
CA PHE A 325 -19.33 9.56 1.40
C PHE A 325 -18.87 9.74 2.84
N ASN A 326 -18.16 8.74 3.38
CA ASN A 326 -17.63 8.77 4.74
C ASN A 326 -16.13 8.49 4.70
N ALA A 327 -15.37 9.38 5.33
CA ALA A 327 -13.95 9.20 5.63
C ALA A 327 -13.72 9.75 7.05
N TYR A 328 -12.80 9.12 7.78
CA TYR A 328 -12.47 9.50 9.15
C TYR A 328 -11.13 10.23 9.16
N GLU A 329 -11.11 11.42 9.73
CA GLU A 329 -9.85 12.06 10.16
C GLU A 329 -9.54 11.48 11.54
N THR A 330 -8.45 10.73 11.65
CA THR A 330 -8.04 10.11 12.92
C THR A 330 -7.02 10.95 13.69
N TRP A 331 -6.41 11.94 13.02
CA TRP A 331 -5.38 12.78 13.60
C TRP A 331 -5.15 14.08 12.81
N SER A 332 -4.78 15.18 13.49
CA SER A 332 -4.26 16.40 12.86
C SER A 332 -3.17 17.07 13.72
N PHE A 333 -2.24 17.82 13.10
CA PHE A 333 -1.14 18.49 13.83
C PHE A 333 -1.60 19.37 14.99
N ASN A 334 -2.74 20.02 14.82
CA ASN A 334 -3.32 20.93 15.79
C ASN A 334 -4.84 20.83 15.76
N CYS A 335 -5.46 21.52 16.71
CA CYS A 335 -6.90 21.63 16.91
C CYS A 335 -7.58 22.64 15.98
N ASP A 336 -6.83 23.33 15.12
CA ASP A 336 -7.39 24.36 14.25
C ASP A 336 -8.00 23.71 13.02
N ALA A 337 -9.32 23.63 12.98
CA ALA A 337 -10.04 23.01 11.89
C ALA A 337 -9.68 23.60 10.51
N LYS A 338 -9.56 22.71 9.52
CA LYS A 338 -9.26 23.04 8.12
C LYS A 338 -10.34 22.50 7.21
N TRP A 339 -10.58 23.20 6.11
CA TRP A 339 -11.52 22.77 5.09
C TRP A 339 -10.93 21.63 4.29
N LEU A 340 -11.65 20.51 4.25
CA LEU A 340 -11.43 19.41 3.32
C LEU A 340 -12.52 19.43 2.26
N ASN A 341 -12.10 19.34 1.00
CA ASN A 341 -13.00 19.31 -0.15
C ASN A 341 -13.09 17.89 -0.69
N LEU A 342 -14.30 17.40 -0.89
CA LEU A 342 -14.59 16.22 -1.68
C LEU A 342 -14.90 16.65 -3.11
N VAL A 343 -14.10 16.17 -4.06
CA VAL A 343 -14.25 16.48 -5.47
C VAL A 343 -14.37 15.20 -6.28
N ARG A 344 -15.25 15.20 -7.28
CA ARG A 344 -15.30 14.14 -8.28
C ARG A 344 -14.25 14.41 -9.35
N THR A 345 -13.60 13.36 -9.81
CA THR A 345 -12.55 13.43 -10.83
C THR A 345 -12.79 12.38 -11.93
N ASN A 346 -12.01 12.44 -13.01
CA ASN A 346 -11.90 11.30 -13.92
C ASN A 346 -11.29 10.08 -13.20
N ASN A 347 -11.43 8.88 -13.80
CA ASN A 347 -10.92 7.63 -13.22
C ASN A 347 -9.43 7.71 -12.86
N ILE A 348 -9.08 6.97 -11.81
CA ILE A 348 -7.69 6.70 -11.44
C ILE A 348 -7.21 5.39 -12.08
N SER A 349 -5.90 5.21 -12.04
CA SER A 349 -5.23 3.97 -12.45
C SER A 349 -3.91 3.85 -11.68
N GLU A 350 -3.18 2.76 -11.90
CA GLU A 350 -1.79 2.61 -11.47
C GLU A 350 -0.83 3.64 -12.10
N ALA A 351 -1.31 4.46 -13.06
CA ALA A 351 -0.58 5.58 -13.67
C ALA A 351 -0.90 6.96 -13.05
N THR A 352 -1.85 7.01 -12.09
CA THR A 352 -2.20 8.24 -11.39
C THR A 352 -0.99 8.78 -10.63
N ARG A 353 -0.71 10.06 -10.85
CA ARG A 353 0.43 10.80 -10.30
C ARG A 353 0.02 12.25 -10.08
N TRP A 354 0.77 12.98 -9.25
CA TRP A 354 0.52 14.40 -9.02
C TRP A 354 0.41 15.20 -10.34
N PRO A 355 -0.55 16.14 -10.48
CA PRO A 355 -1.55 16.59 -9.49
C PRO A 355 -2.82 15.72 -9.41
N GLY A 356 -2.89 14.61 -10.14
CA GLY A 356 -4.06 13.75 -10.22
C GLY A 356 -4.93 14.03 -11.45
N PRO A 357 -6.02 13.24 -11.64
CA PRO A 357 -6.96 13.41 -12.73
C PRO A 357 -7.67 14.78 -12.69
N ALA A 358 -8.22 15.17 -13.84
CA ALA A 358 -9.02 16.38 -13.95
C ALA A 358 -10.24 16.32 -13.02
N THR A 359 -10.47 17.41 -12.29
CA THR A 359 -11.67 17.60 -11.48
C THR A 359 -12.88 17.83 -12.39
N ILE A 360 -13.98 17.14 -12.10
CA ILE A 360 -15.25 17.25 -12.80
C ILE A 360 -16.15 18.24 -12.06
N ASP A 361 -16.33 18.05 -10.75
CA ASP A 361 -17.20 18.88 -9.91
C ASP A 361 -16.89 18.75 -8.41
N HIS A 362 -17.31 19.76 -7.65
CA HIS A 362 -17.24 19.78 -6.20
C HIS A 362 -18.46 19.08 -5.60
N MET A 363 -18.24 18.02 -4.81
CA MET A 363 -19.31 17.22 -4.23
C MET A 363 -19.70 17.72 -2.83
N GLY A 364 -18.76 18.32 -2.10
CA GLY A 364 -19.02 18.88 -0.77
C GLY A 364 -17.74 19.19 -0.01
N ASP A 365 -17.89 19.84 1.14
CA ASP A 365 -16.79 20.24 2.01
C ASP A 365 -17.13 19.98 3.48
N ARG A 366 -16.08 19.83 4.29
CA ARG A 366 -16.17 19.71 5.75
C ARG A 366 -15.05 20.48 6.41
N LEU A 367 -15.38 21.21 7.48
CA LEU A 367 -14.41 21.85 8.36
C LEU A 367 -14.12 20.88 9.51
N VAL A 368 -12.93 20.30 9.54
CA VAL A 368 -12.57 19.23 10.48
C VAL A 368 -11.20 19.46 11.12
N SER A 369 -11.05 18.95 12.33
CA SER A 369 -9.79 18.69 13.00
C SER A 369 -10.04 17.57 14.01
N ALA A 370 -9.24 16.51 13.94
CA ALA A 370 -9.22 15.44 14.94
C ALA A 370 -8.26 15.75 16.11
N GLY A 371 -7.37 16.73 15.92
CA GLY A 371 -6.37 17.15 16.89
C GLY A 371 -5.27 16.10 17.05
N PRO A 372 -4.21 16.42 17.82
CA PRO A 372 -3.18 15.45 18.12
C PRO A 372 -3.65 14.54 19.28
N GLY A 373 -4.23 13.39 18.95
CA GLY A 373 -4.78 12.44 19.94
C GLY A 373 -6.03 12.97 20.64
N ASP A 374 -6.21 12.67 21.94
CA ASP A 374 -7.43 13.02 22.71
C ASP A 374 -7.58 14.52 23.07
N GLN A 375 -6.77 15.40 22.49
CA GLN A 375 -6.72 16.84 22.84
C GLN A 375 -7.98 17.63 22.45
N LEU A 376 -8.93 17.01 21.74
CA LEU A 376 -10.19 17.61 21.31
C LEU A 376 -11.44 17.09 22.04
N GLN A 377 -11.31 16.36 23.15
CA GLN A 377 -12.49 16.01 23.94
C GLN A 377 -13.17 17.29 24.50
N PRO A 378 -14.51 17.37 24.46
CA PRO A 378 -15.28 18.59 24.73
C PRO A 378 -15.18 19.12 26.17
#